data_AF-A0A821RY85-F1
#
_entry.id   AF-A0A821RY85-F1
#
_cell.length_a   1.000
_cell.length_b   1.000
_cell.length_c   1.000
_cell.angle_alpha   90.00
_cell.angle_beta   90.00
_cell.angle_gamma   90.00
#
_symmetry.space_group_name_H-M   'P 1'
#
loop_
_entity.id
_entity.type
_entity.pdbx_description
1 polymer ?
#
loop_
_entity_poly.entity_id
_entity_poly.type
_entity_poly.pdbx_seq_one_letter_code
_entity_poly.pdbx_strand_id
1 'polypeptide(L)'
;KGDVALRRETQRLRNVARYELKRFQQDQLAKQLKERHIPGEGSTLFWSKAKRHFRTTSSALKGLILPNGESTKDPQTMVNMAADFYERLFAAPEVIRPHPYVDAPGMQWDNVHDPIPNVT
;
A
#
# COMPACT_ATOMS: atom_id res chain seq x y z
N LYS A 1 19.37 -0.01 -38.07
CA LYS A 1 19.52 -0.56 -36.69
C LYS A 1 19.30 0.61 -35.74
N GLY A 2 18.18 0.63 -35.02
CA GLY A 2 17.80 1.79 -34.19
C GLY A 2 18.75 1.98 -33.02
N ASP A 3 19.07 3.23 -32.72
CA ASP A 3 20.09 3.64 -31.76
C ASP A 3 19.78 3.10 -30.35
N VAL A 4 20.62 2.17 -29.88
CA VAL A 4 20.44 1.44 -28.61
C VAL A 4 20.47 2.42 -27.43
N ALA A 5 21.23 3.51 -27.56
CA ALA A 5 21.28 4.58 -26.57
C ALA A 5 19.91 5.28 -26.43
N LEU A 6 19.27 5.60 -27.55
CA LEU A 6 17.96 6.24 -27.57
C LEU A 6 16.91 5.37 -26.85
N ARG A 7 16.89 4.05 -27.13
CA ARG A 7 15.96 3.11 -26.48
C ARG A 7 16.14 3.04 -24.97
N ARG A 8 17.38 3.05 -24.48
CA ARG A 8 17.69 3.05 -23.05
C ARG A 8 17.22 4.34 -22.38
N GLU A 9 17.45 5.49 -23.01
CA GLU A 9 16.99 6.78 -22.47
C GLU A 9 15.46 6.88 -22.46
N THR A 10 14.80 6.39 -23.52
CA THR A 10 13.33 6.37 -23.55
C THR A 10 12.76 5.52 -22.42
N GLN A 11 13.38 4.38 -22.13
CA GLN A 11 12.95 3.50 -21.04
C GLN A 11 13.19 4.14 -19.67
N ARG A 12 14.32 4.83 -19.48
CA ARG A 12 14.64 5.59 -18.27
C ARG A 12 13.58 6.67 -18.01
N LEU A 13 13.29 7.50 -19.00
CA LEU A 13 12.27 8.56 -18.92
C LEU A 13 10.88 7.99 -18.64
N ARG A 14 10.53 6.86 -19.26
CA ARG A 14 9.26 6.17 -18.99
C ARG A 14 9.15 5.71 -17.54
N ASN A 15 10.24 5.18 -16.96
CA ASN A 15 10.26 4.75 -15.57
C ASN A 15 10.13 5.94 -14.61
N VAL A 16 10.82 7.05 -14.89
CA VAL A 16 10.69 8.29 -14.11
C VAL A 16 9.26 8.82 -14.17
N ALA A 17 8.68 8.92 -15.37
CA ALA A 17 7.31 9.37 -15.54
C ALA A 17 6.30 8.47 -14.81
N ARG A 18 6.50 7.14 -14.84
CA ARG A 18 5.67 6.19 -14.08
C ARG A 18 5.79 6.40 -12.57
N TYR A 19 7.01 6.62 -12.08
CA TYR A 19 7.26 6.87 -10.67
C TYR A 19 6.61 8.18 -10.20
N GLU A 20 6.82 9.28 -10.94
CA GLU A 20 6.23 10.58 -10.64
C GLU A 20 4.70 10.55 -10.70
N LEU A 21 4.12 9.87 -11.70
CA LEU A 21 2.68 9.69 -11.79
C LEU A 21 2.13 8.92 -10.58
N LYS A 22 2.79 7.83 -10.19
CA LYS A 22 2.40 7.05 -9.01
C LYS A 22 2.49 7.90 -7.75
N ARG A 23 3.57 8.65 -7.56
CA ARG A 23 3.75 9.56 -6.43
C ARG A 23 2.67 10.63 -6.38
N PHE A 24 2.38 11.29 -7.50
CA PHE A 24 1.33 12.29 -7.59
C PHE A 24 -0.04 11.70 -7.21
N GLN A 25 -0.37 10.51 -7.72
CA GLN A 25 -1.62 9.82 -7.36
C GLN A 25 -1.69 9.50 -5.87
N GLN A 26 -0.59 9.04 -5.28
CA GLN A 26 -0.50 8.79 -3.85
C GLN A 26 -0.70 10.07 -3.03
N ASP A 27 -0.07 11.18 -3.42
CA ASP A 27 -0.20 12.47 -2.73
C ASP A 27 -1.64 13.01 -2.80
N GLN A 28 -2.29 12.93 -3.97
CA GLN A 28 -3.69 13.35 -4.13
C GLN A 28 -4.63 12.51 -3.26
N LEU A 29 -4.41 11.20 -3.24
CA LEU A 29 -5.24 10.29 -2.45
C LEU A 29 -4.99 10.48 -0.96
N ALA A 30 -3.76 10.71 -0.52
CA ALA A 30 -3.43 11.05 0.87
C ALA A 30 -4.11 12.35 1.32
N LYS A 31 -4.18 13.37 0.45
CA LYS A 31 -4.93 14.61 0.73
C LYS A 31 -6.43 14.35 0.90
N GLN A 32 -7.04 13.60 -0.01
CA GLN A 32 -8.47 13.27 0.07
C GLN A 32 -8.79 12.39 1.28
N LEU A 33 -7.92 11.44 1.63
CA LEU A 33 -8.08 10.65 2.85
C LEU A 33 -7.96 11.53 4.09
N LYS A 34 -7.03 12.49 4.15
CA LYS A 34 -6.98 13.43 5.28
C LYS A 34 -8.30 14.16 5.49
N GLU A 35 -8.95 14.62 4.40
CA GLU A 35 -10.27 15.27 4.48
C GLU A 35 -11.35 14.37 5.10
N ARG A 36 -11.28 13.04 4.90
CA ARG A 36 -12.20 12.06 5.51
C ARG A 36 -12.07 11.99 7.03
N HIS A 37 -10.84 12.07 7.55
CA HIS A 37 -10.56 11.93 8.99
C HIS A 37 -10.76 13.23 9.78
N ILE A 38 -11.05 14.36 9.12
CA ILE A 38 -11.40 15.61 9.79
C ILE A 38 -12.85 15.50 10.28
N PRO A 39 -13.11 15.52 11.60
CA PRO A 39 -14.48 15.57 12.11
C PRO A 39 -15.13 16.90 11.69
N GLY A 40 -16.26 16.83 10.97
CA GLY A 40 -17.00 18.00 10.48
C GLY A 40 -17.31 17.95 8.98
N GLU A 41 -17.29 19.12 8.32
CA GLU A 41 -17.69 19.29 6.91
C GLU A 41 -16.80 18.53 5.91
N GLY A 42 -15.52 18.32 6.24
CA GLY A 42 -14.59 17.59 5.36
C GLY A 42 -15.02 16.15 5.11
N SER A 43 -15.43 15.44 6.17
CA SER A 43 -15.86 14.04 6.07
C SER A 43 -17.18 13.90 5.30
N THR A 44 -18.17 14.77 5.55
CA THR A 44 -19.46 14.72 4.85
C THR A 44 -19.32 15.03 3.36
N LEU A 45 -18.49 16.01 2.99
CA LEU A 45 -18.18 16.32 1.60
C LEU A 45 -17.44 15.18 0.90
N PHE A 46 -16.45 14.57 1.55
CA PHE A 46 -15.76 13.39 1.03
C PHE A 46 -16.73 12.25 0.71
N TRP A 47 -17.55 11.85 1.69
CA TRP A 47 -18.49 10.73 1.52
C TRP A 47 -19.60 11.03 0.51
N SER A 48 -20.04 12.28 0.38
CA SER A 48 -21.04 12.67 -0.63
C SER A 48 -20.49 12.57 -2.06
N LYS A 49 -19.26 13.02 -2.29
CA LYS A 49 -18.57 12.89 -3.59
C LYS A 49 -18.31 11.43 -3.91
N ALA A 50 -17.79 10.66 -2.95
CA ALA A 50 -17.50 9.24 -3.15
C ALA A 50 -18.76 8.46 -3.54
N LYS A 51 -19.88 8.65 -2.81
CA LYS A 51 -21.17 8.01 -3.13
C LYS A 51 -21.66 8.30 -4.54
N ARG A 52 -21.42 9.50 -5.08
CA ARG A 52 -21.83 9.87 -6.45
C ARG A 52 -21.19 8.98 -7.51
N HIS A 53 -19.95 8.52 -7.30
CA HIS A 53 -19.23 7.65 -8.22
C HIS A 53 -19.71 6.19 -8.22
N PHE A 54 -20.54 5.81 -7.25
CA PHE A 54 -21.15 4.48 -7.14
C PHE A 54 -22.64 4.48 -7.50
N ARG A 55 -23.18 5.59 -8.04
CA ARG A 55 -24.60 5.67 -8.44
C ARG A 55 -24.85 5.02 -9.79
N THR A 56 -26.06 4.51 -9.97
CA THR A 56 -26.46 3.68 -11.11
C THR A 56 -26.65 4.45 -12.43
N THR A 57 -26.69 5.80 -12.42
CA THR A 57 -27.38 6.56 -13.47
C THR A 57 -26.56 7.02 -14.68
N SER A 58 -25.22 6.98 -14.69
CA SER A 58 -24.43 6.97 -15.95
C SER A 58 -22.92 7.01 -15.66
N SER A 59 -22.14 6.19 -16.37
CA SER A 59 -20.66 6.06 -16.31
C SER A 59 -20.00 5.74 -14.95
N ALA A 60 -20.77 5.76 -13.87
CA ALA A 60 -20.33 5.43 -12.51
C ALA A 60 -20.33 3.91 -12.25
N LEU A 61 -19.51 3.48 -11.29
CA LEU A 61 -19.33 2.07 -10.92
C LEU A 61 -20.65 1.53 -10.35
N LYS A 62 -21.21 0.47 -10.96
CA LYS A 62 -22.55 -0.07 -10.62
C LYS A 62 -22.55 -1.13 -9.51
N GLY A 63 -21.38 -1.63 -9.13
CA GLY A 63 -21.26 -2.72 -8.16
C GLY A 63 -19.83 -3.24 -8.07
N LEU A 64 -19.52 -3.91 -6.97
CA LEU A 64 -18.28 -4.66 -6.76
C LEU A 64 -18.63 -6.16 -6.77
N ILE A 65 -17.78 -6.96 -7.42
CA ILE A 65 -17.81 -8.42 -7.34
C ILE A 65 -16.70 -8.82 -6.39
N LEU A 66 -17.06 -9.47 -5.29
CA LEU A 66 -16.15 -9.91 -4.27
C LEU A 66 -15.50 -11.26 -4.67
N PRO A 67 -14.33 -11.63 -4.09
CA PRO A 67 -13.66 -12.89 -4.40
C PRO A 67 -14.48 -14.15 -4.06
N ASN A 68 -15.45 -14.02 -3.14
CA ASN A 68 -16.39 -15.08 -2.79
C ASN A 68 -17.53 -15.25 -3.82
N GLY A 69 -17.54 -14.46 -4.91
CA GLY A 69 -18.57 -14.48 -5.94
C GLY A 69 -19.82 -13.65 -5.60
N GLU A 70 -19.89 -13.06 -4.41
CA GLU A 70 -20.98 -12.16 -4.04
C GLU A 70 -20.84 -10.81 -4.73
N SER A 71 -21.97 -10.14 -4.98
CA SER A 71 -21.97 -8.80 -5.56
C SER A 71 -22.60 -7.80 -4.61
N THR A 72 -21.91 -6.68 -4.37
CA THR A 72 -22.43 -5.57 -3.58
C THR A 72 -22.74 -4.39 -4.50
N LYS A 73 -23.98 -3.91 -4.44
CA LYS A 73 -24.48 -2.79 -5.26
C LYS A 73 -24.87 -1.57 -4.43
N ASP A 74 -24.90 -1.72 -3.10
CA ASP A 74 -25.18 -0.61 -2.20
C ASP A 74 -24.01 0.39 -2.22
N PRO A 75 -24.24 1.65 -2.62
CA PRO A 75 -23.19 2.65 -2.71
C PRO A 75 -22.45 2.86 -1.39
N GLN A 76 -23.16 2.84 -0.25
CA GLN A 76 -22.53 3.09 1.05
C GLN A 76 -21.56 1.97 1.42
N THR A 77 -21.99 0.72 1.27
CA THR A 77 -21.17 -0.47 1.51
C THR A 77 -19.96 -0.50 0.58
N MET A 78 -20.14 -0.14 -0.70
CA MET A 78 -19.04 -0.06 -1.67
C MET A 78 -17.99 0.99 -1.29
N VAL A 79 -18.41 2.17 -0.81
CA VAL A 79 -17.43 3.20 -0.40
C VAL A 79 -16.66 2.76 0.84
N ASN A 80 -17.33 2.11 1.80
CA ASN A 80 -16.68 1.59 2.99
C ASN A 80 -15.63 0.52 2.64
N MET A 81 -15.97 -0.43 1.77
CA MET A 81 -15.02 -1.47 1.33
C MET A 81 -13.82 -0.88 0.57
N ALA A 82 -14.06 0.12 -0.28
CA ALA A 82 -12.97 0.82 -0.97
C ALA A 82 -12.06 1.55 0.03
N ALA A 83 -12.65 2.19 1.05
CA ALA A 83 -11.90 2.87 2.09
C ALA A 83 -11.01 1.89 2.88
N ASP A 84 -11.56 0.75 3.32
CA ASP A 84 -10.81 -0.28 4.05
C ASP A 84 -9.65 -0.84 3.21
N PHE A 85 -9.87 -1.05 1.90
CA PHE A 85 -8.84 -1.52 0.99
C PHE A 85 -7.67 -0.54 0.91
N TYR A 86 -7.96 0.74 0.71
CA TYR A 86 -6.90 1.75 0.63
C TYR A 86 -6.22 1.99 1.97
N GLU A 87 -6.94 1.95 3.09
CA GLU A 87 -6.32 2.00 4.41
C GLU A 87 -5.29 0.88 4.60
N ARG A 88 -5.62 -0.36 4.22
CA ARG A 88 -4.67 -1.48 4.29
C ARG A 88 -3.51 -1.33 3.31
N LEU A 89 -3.76 -0.79 2.12
CA LEU A 89 -2.74 -0.59 1.10
C LEU A 89 -1.72 0.49 1.50
N PHE A 90 -2.17 1.51 2.22
CA PHE A 90 -1.35 2.64 2.66
C PHE A 90 -0.95 2.57 4.14
N ALA A 91 -1.45 1.60 4.89
CA ALA A 91 -0.93 1.27 6.20
C ALA A 91 0.58 1.05 6.04
N ALA A 92 1.37 1.81 6.80
CA ALA A 92 2.80 1.58 6.84
C ALA A 92 3.01 0.10 7.18
N PRO A 93 3.82 -0.66 6.42
CA PRO A 93 4.18 -1.99 6.85
C PRO A 93 4.74 -1.84 8.26
N GLU A 94 4.18 -2.56 9.22
CA GLU A 94 4.80 -2.71 10.54
C GLU A 94 6.13 -3.42 10.29
N VAL A 95 7.16 -2.64 10.01
CA VAL A 95 8.52 -3.14 9.97
C VAL A 95 8.88 -3.37 11.42
N ILE A 96 8.49 -4.53 11.95
CA ILE A 96 9.02 -5.06 13.20
C ILE A 96 10.49 -5.35 12.88
N ARG A 97 11.36 -4.37 13.13
CA ARG A 97 12.79 -4.63 13.16
C ARG A 97 13.02 -5.38 14.48
N PRO A 98 13.50 -6.63 14.45
CA PRO A 98 13.89 -7.31 15.68
C PRO A 98 14.86 -6.40 16.44
N HIS A 99 14.62 -6.23 17.74
CA HIS A 99 15.47 -5.35 18.52
C HIS A 99 16.85 -6.03 18.63
N PRO A 100 17.95 -5.38 18.21
CA PRO A 100 19.24 -6.03 17.98
C PRO A 100 19.85 -6.70 19.23
N TYR A 101 19.32 -6.37 20.41
CA TYR A 101 19.79 -6.88 21.71
C TYR A 101 18.77 -7.76 22.45
N VAL A 102 17.53 -7.88 21.96
CA VAL A 102 16.46 -8.66 22.63
C VAL A 102 16.15 -9.93 21.85
N ASP A 103 16.17 -9.86 20.51
CA ASP A 103 15.87 -11.00 19.62
C ASP A 103 17.13 -11.60 18.98
N ALA A 104 18.32 -11.23 19.45
CA ALA A 104 19.54 -11.86 19.01
C ALA A 104 19.51 -13.34 19.42
N PRO A 105 19.78 -14.31 18.51
CA PRO A 105 19.94 -15.69 18.91
C PRO A 105 21.00 -15.74 20.00
N GLY A 106 20.64 -16.30 21.16
CA GLY A 106 21.53 -16.39 22.32
C GLY A 106 22.87 -16.94 21.87
N MET A 107 23.91 -16.13 21.98
CA MET A 107 25.26 -16.51 21.61
C MET A 107 25.66 -17.64 22.57
N GLN A 108 25.72 -18.88 22.08
CA GLN A 108 26.19 -20.03 22.86
C GLN A 108 27.69 -19.84 23.11
N TRP A 109 28.01 -19.27 24.27
CA TRP A 109 29.39 -19.09 24.72
C TRP A 109 29.99 -20.31 25.41
N ASP A 110 29.33 -21.47 25.32
CA ASP A 110 29.68 -22.65 26.10
C ASP A 110 29.74 -23.90 25.21
N ASN A 111 30.81 -24.01 24.41
CA ASN A 111 31.35 -25.34 24.10
C ASN A 111 32.13 -25.85 25.32
N VAL A 112 31.45 -25.99 26.46
CA VAL A 112 32.00 -26.56 27.71
C VAL A 112 32.37 -28.04 27.54
N HIS A 113 32.00 -28.65 26.40
CA HIS A 113 32.31 -30.03 26.04
C HIS A 113 33.33 -30.19 24.91
N ASP A 114 33.88 -29.11 24.35
CA ASP A 114 34.96 -29.26 23.36
C ASP A 114 36.28 -29.56 24.08
N PRO A 115 36.90 -30.73 23.84
CA PRO A 115 38.19 -31.03 24.43
C PRO A 115 39.25 -30.10 23.86
N ILE A 116 40.01 -29.44 24.74
CA ILE A 116 41.14 -28.59 24.36
C ILE A 116 42.18 -29.47 23.65
N PRO A 117 42.62 -29.13 22.42
CA PRO A 117 43.58 -29.94 21.70
C PRO A 117 44.93 -29.95 22.43
N ASN A 118 45.50 -31.15 22.62
CA ASN A 118 46.82 -31.29 23.22
C ASN A 118 47.89 -30.72 22.28
N VAL A 119 48.72 -29.86 22.83
CA VAL A 119 49.87 -29.28 22.15
C VAL A 119 50.99 -30.33 22.13
N THR A 120 51.36 -30.80 20.94
CA THR A 120 52.61 -31.55 20.69
C THR A 120 53.66 -30.64 20.10
#